data_AF-A0A438EAI7-F1
#
_entry.id   AF-A0A438EAI7-F1
#
_cell.length_a   1.000
_cell.length_b   1.000
_cell.length_c   1.000
_cell.angle_alpha   90.00
_cell.angle_beta   90.00
_cell.angle_gamma   90.00
#
_symmetry.space_group_name_H-M   'P 1'
#
loop_
_entity.id
_entity.type
_entity.pdbx_description
1 polymer ?
#
loop_
_entity_poly.entity_id
_entity_poly.type
_entity_poly.pdbx_seq_one_letter_code
_entity_poly.pdbx_strand_id
1 'polypeptide(L)'
;MITLMGFMFLVTSALLGYIYSPRLDSAPPRWVHFAHGLLLFLYQTFDAVDGKQARRTNSSSPLGELFDHGCDALACAFETMAFGSTAMCGRTSFWFWVISAVPFYCATWEQ
;
A
#
# COMPACT_ATOMS: atom_id res chain seq x y z
N MET A 1 8.31 10.10 -10.01
CA MET A 1 7.33 9.39 -10.87
C MET A 1 7.27 7.88 -10.58
N ILE A 2 8.37 7.25 -10.14
CA ILE A 2 8.35 5.82 -9.78
C ILE A 2 7.44 5.58 -8.57
N THR A 3 7.54 6.42 -7.53
CA THR A 3 6.64 6.43 -6.35
C THR A 3 5.16 6.41 -6.73
N LEU A 4 4.72 7.37 -7.55
CA LEU A 4 3.33 7.46 -8.01
C LEU A 4 2.91 6.21 -8.80
N MET A 5 3.79 5.69 -9.66
CA MET A 5 3.52 4.48 -10.43
C MET A 5 3.38 3.26 -9.51
N GLY A 6 4.22 3.15 -8.47
CA GLY A 6 4.10 2.14 -7.42
C GLY A 6 2.78 2.27 -6.66
N PHE A 7 2.43 3.49 -6.25
CA PHE A 7 1.19 3.79 -5.54
C PHE A 7 -0.07 3.39 -6.34
N MET A 8 -0.06 3.53 -7.67
CA MET A 8 -1.19 3.10 -8.52
C MET A 8 -1.45 1.58 -8.45
N PHE A 9 -0.44 0.76 -8.12
CA PHE A 9 -0.67 -0.68 -7.88
C PHE A 9 -1.50 -0.90 -6.61
N LEU A 10 -1.24 -0.14 -5.55
CA LEU A 10 -2.02 -0.20 -4.30
C LEU A 10 -3.45 0.31 -4.49
N VAL A 11 -3.62 1.40 -5.24
CA VAL A 11 -4.96 1.89 -5.61
C VAL A 11 -5.74 0.83 -6.38
N THR A 12 -5.08 0.17 -7.35
CA THR A 12 -5.71 -0.93 -8.12
C THR A 12 -6.08 -2.10 -7.20
N SER A 13 -5.19 -2.46 -6.27
CA SER A 13 -5.43 -3.51 -5.27
C SER A 13 -6.65 -3.18 -4.40
N ALA A 14 -6.72 -1.96 -3.87
CA ALA A 14 -7.85 -1.47 -3.08
C ALA A 14 -9.17 -1.48 -3.88
N LEU A 15 -9.15 -1.04 -5.14
CA LEU A 15 -10.32 -1.04 -6.03
C LEU A 15 -10.82 -2.47 -6.29
N LEU A 16 -9.92 -3.42 -6.54
CA LEU A 16 -10.29 -4.83 -6.69
C LEU A 16 -10.95 -5.37 -5.41
N GLY A 17 -10.37 -5.06 -4.25
CA GLY A 17 -10.94 -5.42 -2.96
C GLY A 17 -12.35 -4.84 -2.78
N TYR A 18 -12.54 -3.55 -3.09
CA TYR A 18 -13.83 -2.88 -2.99
C TYR A 18 -14.88 -3.42 -3.96
N ILE A 19 -14.50 -3.75 -5.21
CA ILE A 19 -15.42 -4.26 -6.23
C ILE A 19 -15.89 -5.69 -5.89
N TYR A 20 -14.96 -6.56 -5.47
CA TYR A 20 -15.26 -7.98 -5.27
C TYR A 20 -15.63 -8.35 -3.83
N SER A 21 -15.25 -7.54 -2.85
CA SER A 21 -15.60 -7.71 -1.44
C SER A 21 -15.79 -6.35 -0.75
N PRO A 22 -16.89 -5.62 -1.04
CA PRO A 22 -17.06 -4.23 -0.58
C PRO A 22 -17.07 -4.06 0.94
N ARG A 23 -17.45 -5.13 1.66
CA ARG A 23 -17.47 -5.19 3.12
C ARG A 23 -16.31 -5.98 3.70
N LEU A 24 -15.42 -6.52 2.87
CA LEU A 24 -14.28 -7.35 3.24
C LEU A 24 -14.68 -8.65 3.98
N ASP A 25 -15.92 -9.12 3.82
CA ASP A 25 -16.51 -10.27 4.54
C ASP A 25 -16.93 -11.42 3.61
N SER A 26 -16.80 -11.21 2.30
CA SER A 26 -17.08 -12.21 1.27
C SER A 26 -15.80 -12.66 0.59
N ALA A 27 -15.72 -13.95 0.25
CA ALA A 27 -14.57 -14.49 -0.48
C ALA A 27 -14.56 -13.93 -1.92
N PRO A 28 -13.57 -13.10 -2.30
CA PRO A 28 -13.45 -12.66 -3.68
C PRO A 28 -12.99 -13.83 -4.57
N PRO A 29 -13.11 -13.70 -5.91
CA PRO A 29 -12.56 -14.68 -6.84
C PRO A 29 -11.07 -14.95 -6.58
N ARG A 30 -10.62 -16.21 -6.72
CA ARG A 30 -9.25 -16.63 -6.35
C ARG A 30 -8.13 -15.82 -7.02
N TRP A 31 -8.37 -15.33 -8.23
CA TRP A 31 -7.41 -14.49 -8.96
C TRP A 31 -7.21 -13.13 -8.31
N VAL A 32 -8.18 -12.62 -7.54
CA VAL A 32 -8.09 -11.35 -6.81
C VAL A 32 -7.05 -11.46 -5.68
N HIS A 33 -6.97 -12.59 -4.99
CA HIS A 33 -5.90 -12.82 -4.00
C HIS A 33 -4.52 -12.80 -4.64
N PHE A 34 -4.39 -13.45 -5.81
CA PHE A 34 -3.14 -13.41 -6.57
C PHE A 34 -2.81 -11.99 -7.02
N ALA A 35 -3.82 -11.23 -7.49
CA ALA A 35 -3.65 -9.83 -7.87
C ALA A 35 -3.20 -8.96 -6.70
N HIS A 36 -3.79 -9.11 -5.50
CA HIS A 36 -3.36 -8.39 -4.30
C HIS A 36 -1.87 -8.64 -4.01
N GLY A 37 -1.44 -9.92 -3.98
CA GLY A 37 -0.04 -10.26 -3.73
C GLY A 37 0.92 -9.73 -4.81
N LEU A 38 0.54 -9.82 -6.08
CA LEU A 38 1.36 -9.31 -7.19
C LEU A 38 1.48 -7.78 -7.14
N LEU A 39 0.38 -7.07 -6.90
CA LEU A 39 0.36 -5.61 -6.84
C LEU A 39 1.15 -5.08 -5.64
N LEU A 40 1.06 -5.73 -4.48
CA LEU A 40 1.90 -5.43 -3.32
C LEU A 40 3.39 -5.61 -3.63
N PHE A 41 3.75 -6.74 -4.26
CA PHE A 41 5.14 -7.00 -4.66
C PHE A 41 5.67 -5.92 -5.62
N LEU A 42 4.86 -5.49 -6.59
CA LEU A 42 5.24 -4.43 -7.53
C LEU A 42 5.40 -3.08 -6.83
N TYR A 43 4.49 -2.73 -5.91
CA TYR A 43 4.61 -1.51 -5.10
C TYR A 43 5.92 -1.49 -4.30
N GLN A 44 6.19 -2.54 -3.51
CA GLN A 44 7.42 -2.64 -2.71
C GLN A 44 8.69 -2.56 -3.58
N THR A 45 8.63 -3.12 -4.79
CA THR A 45 9.75 -3.06 -5.73
C THR A 45 9.99 -1.63 -6.22
N PHE A 46 8.93 -0.87 -6.49
CA PHE A 46 9.03 0.47 -7.05
C PHE A 46 9.46 1.49 -5.99
N ASP A 47 8.89 1.36 -4.80
CA ASP A 47 9.29 2.04 -3.58
C ASP A 47 10.80 1.87 -3.31
N ALA A 48 11.29 0.62 -3.24
CA ALA A 48 12.70 0.35 -2.99
C ALA A 48 13.69 0.86 -4.07
N VAL A 49 13.19 1.24 -5.25
CA VAL A 49 13.97 1.70 -6.40
C VAL A 49 13.94 3.22 -6.54
N ASP A 50 12.90 3.91 -6.09
CA ASP A 50 12.70 5.32 -6.41
C ASP A 50 13.77 6.25 -5.79
N GLY A 51 14.12 6.08 -4.53
CA GLY A 51 15.14 6.86 -3.84
C GLY A 51 16.55 6.52 -4.35
N LYS A 52 16.76 5.28 -4.80
CA LYS A 52 18.01 4.89 -5.48
C LYS A 52 18.14 5.61 -6.82
N GLN A 53 17.05 5.69 -7.58
CA GLN A 53 17.03 6.41 -8.85
C GLN A 53 17.19 7.91 -8.63
N ALA A 54 16.45 8.51 -7.68
CA ALA A 54 16.54 9.94 -7.38
C ALA A 54 17.95 10.39 -6.97
N ARG A 55 18.69 9.54 -6.24
CA ARG A 55 20.11 9.77 -5.93
C ARG A 55 20.99 9.66 -7.16
N ARG A 56 20.79 8.63 -7.99
CA ARG A 56 21.55 8.41 -9.23
C ARG A 56 21.38 9.55 -10.23
N THR A 57 20.19 10.12 -10.33
CA THR A 57 19.86 11.20 -11.28
C THR A 57 20.06 12.60 -10.69
N ASN A 58 20.59 12.73 -9.46
CA ASN A 58 20.71 14.01 -8.74
C ASN A 58 19.38 14.79 -8.66
N SER A 59 18.26 14.08 -8.56
CA SER A 59 16.91 14.66 -8.50
C SER A 59 16.24 14.43 -7.15
N SER A 60 17.03 14.25 -6.09
CA SER A 60 16.53 14.09 -4.72
C SER A 60 16.02 15.43 -4.19
N SER A 61 14.88 15.44 -3.50
CA SER A 61 14.30 16.67 -2.93
C SER A 61 13.42 16.38 -1.71
N PRO A 62 13.29 17.32 -0.75
CA PRO A 62 12.42 17.15 0.42
C PRO A 62 10.94 16.94 0.06
N LEU A 63 10.47 17.55 -1.04
CA LEU A 63 9.11 17.34 -1.51
C LEU A 63 8.89 15.92 -2.05
N GLY A 64 9.90 15.36 -2.72
CA GLY A 64 9.85 13.97 -3.18
C GLY A 64 9.77 12.99 -2.04
N GLU A 65 10.55 13.22 -0.99
CA GLU A 65 10.55 12.41 0.25
C GLU A 65 9.23 12.54 1.03
N LEU A 66 8.67 13.75 1.14
CA LEU A 66 7.34 13.93 1.74
C LEU A 66 6.25 13.20 0.96
N PHE A 67 6.33 13.22 -0.37
CA PHE A 67 5.38 12.52 -1.23
C PHE A 67 5.48 11.00 -1.10
N ASP A 68 6.70 10.48 -0.97
CA ASP A 68 6.99 9.06 -0.74
C ASP A 68 6.38 8.57 0.58
N HIS A 69 6.71 9.25 1.68
CA HIS A 69 6.10 8.97 2.99
C HIS A 69 4.57 9.10 2.98
N GLY A 70 4.02 10.06 2.24
CA GLY A 70 2.57 10.18 2.06
C GLY A 70 1.95 8.96 1.38
N CYS A 71 2.63 8.40 0.37
CA CYS A 71 2.21 7.17 -0.30
C CYS A 71 2.27 5.96 0.65
N ASP A 72 3.34 5.85 1.46
CA ASP A 72 3.49 4.76 2.44
C ASP A 72 2.43 4.79 3.55
N ALA A 73 2.07 6.00 4.00
CA ALA A 73 1.00 6.18 4.97
C ALA A 73 -0.35 5.65 4.43
N LEU A 74 -0.64 5.92 3.16
CA LEU A 74 -1.84 5.43 2.49
C LEU A 74 -1.74 3.93 2.17
N ALA A 75 -0.53 3.42 1.91
CA ALA A 75 -0.29 2.01 1.69
C ALA A 75 -0.74 1.16 2.88
N CYS A 76 -0.50 1.63 4.11
CA CYS A 76 -1.01 0.98 5.33
C CYS A 76 -2.53 0.75 5.27
N ALA A 77 -3.30 1.72 4.77
CA ALA A 77 -4.75 1.60 4.64
C ALA A 77 -5.18 0.65 3.50
N PHE A 78 -4.55 0.79 2.33
CA PHE A 78 -4.91 0.01 1.15
C PHE A 78 -4.55 -1.47 1.27
N GLU A 79 -3.39 -1.77 1.85
CA GLU A 79 -2.98 -3.16 2.12
C GLU A 79 -3.84 -3.81 3.21
N THR A 80 -4.28 -3.05 4.20
CA THR A 80 -5.25 -3.55 5.17
C THR A 80 -6.56 -3.97 4.49
N MET A 81 -7.04 -3.22 3.49
CA MET A 81 -8.23 -3.63 2.72
C MET A 81 -7.97 -4.91 1.92
N ALA A 82 -6.82 -5.03 1.26
CA ALA A 82 -6.44 -6.24 0.51
C ALA A 82 -6.33 -7.48 1.43
N PHE A 83 -5.69 -7.31 2.59
CA PHE A 83 -5.59 -8.34 3.62
C PHE A 83 -6.96 -8.68 4.20
N GLY A 84 -7.75 -7.68 4.58
CA GLY A 84 -9.10 -7.84 5.12
C GLY A 84 -10.03 -8.58 4.17
N SER A 85 -9.98 -8.25 2.87
CA SER A 85 -10.69 -8.94 1.78
C SER A 85 -10.26 -10.40 1.68
N THR A 86 -8.95 -10.66 1.73
CA THR A 86 -8.39 -12.02 1.60
C THR A 86 -8.67 -12.90 2.83
N ALA A 87 -8.59 -12.32 4.02
CA ALA A 87 -8.83 -12.99 5.29
C ALA A 87 -10.31 -12.97 5.72
N MET A 88 -11.19 -12.33 4.93
CA MET A 88 -12.62 -12.18 5.20
C MET A 88 -12.92 -11.60 6.59
N CYS A 89 -12.14 -10.61 7.00
CA CYS A 89 -12.17 -10.06 8.36
C CYS A 89 -13.24 -8.97 8.56
N GLY A 90 -13.93 -8.57 7.50
CA GLY A 90 -15.00 -7.59 7.56
C GLY A 90 -14.56 -6.28 8.22
N ARG A 91 -15.37 -5.81 9.18
CA ARG A 91 -15.09 -4.60 9.99
C ARG A 91 -13.86 -4.74 10.88
N THR A 92 -13.46 -5.95 11.26
CA THR A 92 -12.25 -6.18 12.07
C THR A 92 -10.99 -5.74 11.34
N SER A 93 -11.05 -5.62 10.00
CA SER A 93 -9.96 -5.09 9.19
C SER A 93 -9.47 -3.71 9.64
N PHE A 94 -10.35 -2.88 10.23
CA PHE A 94 -9.96 -1.60 10.81
C PHE A 94 -8.85 -1.74 11.87
N TRP A 95 -8.87 -2.79 12.68
CA TRP A 95 -7.86 -3.01 13.71
C TRP A 95 -6.50 -3.40 13.12
N PHE A 96 -6.47 -4.12 12.00
CA PHE A 96 -5.21 -4.38 11.29
C PHE A 96 -4.61 -3.08 10.75
N TRP A 97 -5.45 -2.13 10.31
CA TRP A 97 -4.95 -0.81 9.90
C TRP A 97 -4.33 -0.08 11.07
N VAL A 98 -4.98 -0.04 12.24
CA VAL A 98 -4.42 0.59 13.46
C VAL A 98 -3.06 -0.04 13.82
N ILE A 99 -2.97 -1.38 13.80
CA ILE A 99 -1.73 -2.11 14.09
C ILE A 99 -0.62 -1.77 13.08
N SER A 100 -0.96 -1.53 11.81
CA SER A 100 0.02 -1.13 10.78
C SER A 100 0.42 0.34 10.86
N ALA A 101 -0.54 1.24 11.12
CA ALA A 101 -0.35 2.67 11.07
C ALA A 101 0.45 3.20 12.27
N VAL A 102 0.27 2.62 13.46
CA VAL A 102 0.99 3.08 14.66
C VAL A 102 2.51 2.93 14.52
N PRO A 103 3.07 1.74 14.18
CA PRO A 103 4.50 1.60 13.92
C PRO A 103 5.00 2.49 12.80
N PHE A 104 4.21 2.65 11.73
CA PHE A 104 4.57 3.56 10.62
C PHE A 104 4.75 4.99 11.12
N TYR A 105 3.76 5.54 11.84
CA TYR A 105 3.85 6.90 12.39
C TYR A 105 5.01 7.05 13.38
N CYS A 106 5.26 6.05 14.23
CA CYS A 106 6.41 6.06 15.12
C CYS A 106 7.73 6.10 14.33
N ALA A 107 7.85 5.29 13.28
CA ALA A 107 9.04 5.26 12.43
C ALA A 107 9.24 6.56 11.62
N THR A 108 8.18 7.20 11.15
CA THR A 108 8.26 8.50 10.47
C THR A 108 8.64 9.63 11.43
N TRP A 109 8.20 9.57 12.70
CA TRP A 109 8.54 10.59 13.71
C TRP A 109 10.02 10.57 14.11
N GLU A 110 10.68 9.41 14.02
CA GLU A 110 12.10 9.26 14.34
C GLU A 110 13.04 9.80 13.25
N GLN A 111 12.54 10.08 12.05
CA GLN A 111 13.30 10.58 10.90
C GLN A 111 13.41 12.12 10.90
#